data_AF-A0AAD9Y3Y5-F1
#
_entry.id   AF-A0AAD9Y3Y5-F1
#
_cell.length_a   1.000
_cell.length_b   1.000
_cell.length_c   1.000
_cell.angle_alpha   90.00
_cell.angle_beta   90.00
_cell.angle_gamma   90.00
#
_symmetry.space_group_name_H-M   'P 1'
#
loop_
_entity.id
_entity.type
_entity.pdbx_description
1 polymer ?
#
loop_
_entity_poly.entity_id
_entity_poly.type
_entity_poly.pdbx_seq_one_letter_code
_entity_poly.pdbx_strand_id
1 'polypeptide(L)'
;MFRKLCGNKSMRNVIMVTTGWDNLGNEQAGKDRESQLKESTEWWGYLIARGAQTRKFNNTRESAIDIVSGIVDFPLTTLQVQEEMAVQSFQIGSTAVGQVLKEQLSGVRVNYEQQIKEIRLEKNEALQDKDDTLVRMLEKDEARLLDRLKEIEKQEAELQANGQTDHSKIDSAQR
;
A
#
# COMPACT_ATOMS: atom_id res chain seq x y z
N MET A 1 3.37 -0.12 -5.82
CA MET A 1 1.94 0.27 -5.79
C MET A 1 1.67 1.65 -6.39
N PHE A 2 2.09 2.76 -5.74
CA PHE A 2 1.76 4.14 -6.16
C PHE A 2 1.98 4.44 -7.66
N ARG A 3 3.10 3.96 -8.24
CA ARG A 3 3.41 4.10 -9.68
C ARG A 3 2.31 3.59 -10.60
N LYS A 4 1.70 2.44 -10.27
CA LYS A 4 0.63 1.81 -11.05
C LYS A 4 -0.71 2.50 -10.85
N LEU A 5 -0.94 3.07 -9.67
CA LEU A 5 -2.16 3.79 -9.35
C LEU A 5 -2.26 5.09 -10.17
N CYS A 6 -1.22 5.93 -10.09
CA CYS A 6 -1.21 7.21 -10.79
C CYS A 6 -0.95 7.04 -12.29
N GLY A 7 -0.05 6.13 -12.64
CA GLY A 7 0.44 5.99 -14.00
C GLY A 7 1.40 7.11 -14.39
N ASN A 8 2.05 6.91 -15.53
CA ASN A 8 3.20 7.71 -15.95
C ASN A 8 2.85 9.17 -16.30
N LYS A 9 1.67 9.39 -16.90
CA LYS A 9 1.25 10.71 -17.41
C LYS A 9 0.95 11.69 -16.27
N SER A 10 0.44 11.17 -15.16
CA SER A 10 -0.13 11.92 -14.04
C SER A 10 0.91 12.25 -12.96
N MET A 11 2.15 11.75 -13.10
CA MET A 11 3.24 11.98 -12.13
C MET A 11 3.62 13.45 -11.98
N ARG A 12 3.43 14.27 -13.03
CA ARG A 12 3.65 15.73 -12.96
C ARG A 12 2.75 16.44 -11.94
N ASN A 13 1.65 15.80 -11.52
CA ASN A 13 0.70 16.31 -10.54
C ASN A 13 0.99 15.81 -9.10
N VAL A 14 2.14 15.17 -8.88
CA VAL A 14 2.50 14.60 -7.57
C VAL A 14 3.53 15.48 -6.89
N ILE A 15 3.32 15.78 -5.60
CA ILE A 15 4.32 16.38 -4.71
C ILE A 15 4.67 15.37 -3.62
N MET A 16 5.93 14.98 -3.55
CA MET A 16 6.47 14.16 -2.46
C MET A 16 7.00 15.08 -1.37
N VAL A 17 6.58 14.85 -0.14
CA VAL A 17 6.89 15.72 0.99
C VAL A 17 7.72 14.96 2.02
N THR A 18 8.81 15.56 2.45
CA THR A 18 9.61 15.08 3.61
C THR A 18 9.19 15.84 4.86
N THR A 19 9.08 15.15 6.00
CA THR A 19 8.63 15.71 7.29
C THR A 19 9.66 15.47 8.40
N GLY A 20 9.50 16.12 9.56
CA GLY A 20 10.33 15.89 10.74
C GLY A 20 11.69 16.61 10.70
N TRP A 21 11.83 17.63 9.86
CA TRP A 21 13.04 18.45 9.74
C TRP A 21 13.35 19.24 11.02
N ASP A 22 12.32 19.57 11.80
CA ASP A 22 12.38 20.24 13.11
C ASP A 22 12.91 19.34 14.23
N ASN A 23 12.88 18.02 14.04
CA ASN A 23 13.34 17.02 15.03
C ASN A 23 14.74 16.49 14.74
N LEU A 24 15.46 17.08 13.78
CA LEU A 24 16.81 16.64 13.42
C LEU A 24 17.85 17.28 14.35
N GLY A 25 18.59 16.44 15.09
CA GLY A 25 19.81 16.88 15.79
C GLY A 25 20.96 17.21 14.84
N ASN A 26 20.85 16.82 13.56
CA ASN A 26 21.81 17.11 12.50
C ASN A 26 21.08 17.31 11.17
N GLU A 27 21.02 18.56 10.69
CA GLU A 27 20.35 18.91 9.43
C GLU A 27 21.01 18.25 8.21
N GLN A 28 22.33 18.03 8.24
CA GLN A 28 23.06 17.42 7.12
C GLN A 28 22.62 15.97 6.91
N ALA A 29 22.41 15.20 7.98
CA ALA A 29 21.89 13.84 7.88
C ALA A 29 20.51 13.79 7.20
N GLY A 30 19.66 14.79 7.45
CA GLY A 30 18.38 14.95 6.77
C GLY A 30 18.54 15.24 5.28
N LYS A 31 19.47 16.13 4.91
CA LYS A 31 19.80 16.44 3.51
C LYS A 31 20.34 15.23 2.77
N ASP A 32 21.23 14.47 3.39
CA ASP A 32 21.81 13.26 2.80
C ASP A 32 20.73 12.20 2.54
N ARG A 33 19.84 11.97 3.53
CA ARG A 33 18.69 11.08 3.39
C ARG A 33 17.75 11.54 2.27
N GLU A 34 17.45 12.83 2.20
CA GLU A 34 16.62 13.41 1.16
C GLU A 34 17.25 13.21 -0.24
N SER A 35 18.58 13.38 -0.36
CA SER A 35 19.29 13.14 -1.62
C SER A 35 19.18 11.67 -2.05
N GLN A 36 19.39 10.74 -1.13
CA GLN A 36 19.23 9.30 -1.40
C GLN A 36 17.83 8.94 -1.91
N LEU A 37 16.79 9.56 -1.34
CA LEU A 37 15.41 9.37 -1.81
C LEU A 37 15.25 9.86 -3.26
N LYS A 38 15.81 11.04 -3.57
CA LYS A 38 15.68 11.69 -4.88
C LYS A 38 16.49 11.00 -5.98
N GLU A 39 17.66 10.48 -5.67
CA GLU A 39 18.58 9.92 -6.67
C GLU A 39 18.23 8.47 -7.06
N SER A 40 17.70 7.69 -6.13
CA SER A 40 17.40 6.28 -6.38
C SER A 40 16.09 6.10 -7.17
N THR A 41 16.18 5.34 -8.26
CA THR A 41 15.02 4.93 -9.06
C THR A 41 14.13 3.91 -8.35
N GLU A 42 14.60 3.29 -7.27
CA GLU A 42 13.79 2.46 -6.37
C GLU A 42 12.86 3.34 -5.52
N TRP A 43 13.35 4.49 -5.09
CA TRP A 43 12.61 5.46 -4.28
C TRP A 43 11.92 6.51 -5.17
N TRP A 44 12.34 7.78 -5.10
CA TRP A 44 11.65 8.91 -5.75
C TRP A 44 12.25 9.29 -7.10
N GLY A 45 13.47 8.87 -7.42
CA GLY A 45 14.13 9.26 -8.68
C GLY A 45 13.30 8.92 -9.92
N TYR A 46 12.61 7.78 -9.92
CA TYR A 46 11.68 7.42 -11.00
C TYR A 46 10.49 8.39 -11.11
N LEU A 47 9.95 8.83 -9.97
CA LEU A 47 8.81 9.75 -9.91
C LEU A 47 9.23 11.14 -10.37
N ILE A 48 10.38 11.62 -9.88
CA ILE A 48 10.98 12.91 -10.24
C ILE A 48 11.30 12.97 -11.73
N ALA A 49 11.87 11.91 -12.30
CA ALA A 49 12.14 11.80 -13.74
C ALA A 49 10.88 11.89 -14.62
N ARG A 50 9.69 11.74 -14.02
CA ARG A 50 8.38 11.88 -14.69
C ARG A 50 7.62 13.14 -14.28
N GLY A 51 8.31 14.10 -13.66
CA GLY A 51 7.79 15.42 -13.33
C GLY A 51 7.22 15.56 -11.92
N ALA A 52 7.28 14.51 -11.08
CA ALA A 52 6.89 14.66 -9.68
C ALA A 52 7.81 15.65 -8.97
N GLN A 53 7.22 16.51 -8.15
CA GLN A 53 7.95 17.52 -7.40
C GLN A 53 8.27 17.02 -5.99
N THR A 54 9.24 17.66 -5.33
CA THR A 54 9.53 17.42 -3.91
C THR A 54 9.42 18.71 -3.10
N ARG A 55 8.96 18.61 -1.86
CA ARG A 55 8.94 19.72 -0.89
C ARG A 55 9.36 19.24 0.51
N LYS A 56 9.77 20.19 1.35
CA LYS A 56 10.02 19.97 2.78
C LYS A 56 8.87 20.57 3.57
N PHE A 57 8.29 19.78 4.45
CA PHE A 57 7.36 20.28 5.44
C PHE A 57 8.11 20.54 6.74
N ASN A 58 8.21 21.83 7.10
CA ASN A 58 9.00 22.29 8.23
C ASN A 58 8.18 22.35 9.54
N ASN A 59 7.06 21.62 9.60
CA ASN A 59 6.12 21.64 10.73
C ASN A 59 5.57 23.05 11.03
N THR A 60 5.39 23.87 9.99
CA THR A 60 4.83 25.23 10.09
C THR A 60 3.62 25.41 9.19
N ARG A 61 2.73 26.34 9.57
CA ARG A 61 1.56 26.68 8.75
C ARG A 61 1.97 27.20 7.38
N GLU A 62 3.04 27.99 7.31
CA GLU A 62 3.55 28.59 6.09
C GLU A 62 4.02 27.52 5.11
N SER A 63 4.79 26.53 5.59
CA SER A 63 5.25 25.42 4.74
C SER A 63 4.11 24.52 4.28
N ALA A 64 3.07 24.31 5.10
CA ALA A 64 1.86 23.60 4.66
C ALA A 64 1.13 24.34 3.55
N ILE A 65 0.94 25.66 3.70
CA ILE A 65 0.27 26.48 2.68
C ILE A 65 1.06 26.50 1.38
N ASP A 66 2.40 26.62 1.42
CA ASP A 66 3.25 26.57 0.23
C ASP A 66 3.07 25.24 -0.54
N ILE A 67 3.10 24.12 0.18
CA ILE A 67 2.91 22.79 -0.42
C ILE A 67 1.53 22.68 -1.08
N VAL A 68 0.46 23.06 -0.37
CA VAL A 68 -0.91 22.96 -0.90
C VAL A 68 -1.12 23.90 -2.07
N SER A 69 -0.60 25.13 -2.00
CA SER A 69 -0.71 26.12 -3.08
C SER A 69 -0.07 25.61 -4.37
N GLY A 70 1.07 24.91 -4.27
CA GLY A 70 1.70 24.28 -5.42
C GLY A 70 0.88 23.18 -6.11
N ILE A 71 -0.13 22.61 -5.44
CA ILE A 71 -1.04 21.61 -6.03
C ILE A 71 -2.18 22.28 -6.80
N VAL A 72 -2.65 23.44 -6.35
CA VAL A 72 -3.81 24.15 -6.92
C VAL A 72 -3.59 24.49 -8.39
N ASP A 73 -2.34 24.79 -8.77
CA ASP A 73 -1.98 25.17 -10.14
C ASP A 73 -1.80 23.97 -11.09
N PHE A 74 -1.94 22.73 -10.60
CA PHE A 74 -1.77 21.56 -11.44
C PHE A 74 -2.94 21.36 -12.41
N PRO A 75 -2.66 21.08 -13.70
CA PRO A 75 -3.71 20.81 -14.67
C PRO A 75 -4.43 19.51 -14.31
N LEU A 76 -5.74 19.42 -14.53
CA LEU A 76 -6.47 18.17 -14.29
C LEU A 76 -5.82 16.99 -15.02
N THR A 77 -5.77 15.84 -14.35
CA THR A 77 -5.22 14.61 -14.90
C THR A 77 -6.04 13.41 -14.44
N THR A 78 -6.19 12.43 -15.34
CA THR A 78 -6.82 11.15 -15.02
C THR A 78 -5.74 10.18 -14.56
N LEU A 79 -5.97 9.47 -13.46
CA LEU A 79 -5.05 8.45 -12.97
C LEU A 79 -5.17 7.18 -13.81
N GLN A 80 -4.10 6.39 -13.92
CA GLN A 80 -4.12 5.14 -14.68
C GLN A 80 -5.22 4.18 -14.20
N VAL A 81 -5.43 4.05 -12.88
CA VAL A 81 -6.51 3.21 -12.36
C VAL A 81 -7.90 3.71 -12.79
N GLN A 82 -8.10 5.02 -12.92
CA GLN A 82 -9.35 5.60 -13.37
C GLN A 82 -9.55 5.40 -14.88
N GLU A 83 -8.49 5.48 -15.68
CA GLU A 83 -8.53 5.19 -17.12
C GLU A 83 -8.86 3.70 -17.35
N GLU A 84 -8.20 2.79 -16.63
CA GLU A 84 -8.45 1.36 -16.68
C GLU A 84 -9.91 1.02 -16.31
N MET A 85 -10.45 1.61 -15.24
CA MET A 85 -11.82 1.32 -14.79
C MET A 85 -12.89 2.02 -15.63
N ALA A 86 -12.79 3.33 -15.85
CA ALA A 86 -13.87 4.10 -16.45
C ALA A 86 -13.88 4.07 -17.98
N VAL A 87 -12.71 3.90 -18.61
CA VAL A 87 -12.57 3.93 -20.09
C VAL A 87 -12.39 2.51 -20.65
N GLN A 88 -11.55 1.70 -20.00
CA GLN A 88 -11.27 0.34 -20.46
C GLN A 88 -12.18 -0.71 -19.80
N SER A 89 -13.09 -0.28 -18.90
CA SER A 89 -14.05 -1.12 -18.21
C SER A 89 -13.41 -2.28 -17.43
N PHE A 90 -12.17 -2.10 -16.96
CA PHE A 90 -11.51 -3.08 -16.10
C PHE A 90 -12.15 -3.06 -14.72
N GLN A 91 -12.38 -4.25 -14.21
CA GLN A 91 -12.68 -4.47 -12.81
C GLN A 91 -11.50 -4.04 -11.93
N ILE A 92 -11.76 -3.53 -10.72
CA ILE A 92 -10.70 -3.07 -9.80
C ILE A 92 -9.60 -4.12 -9.61
N GLY A 93 -9.95 -5.40 -9.42
CA GLY A 93 -8.98 -6.49 -9.27
C GLY A 93 -8.15 -6.80 -10.53
N SER A 94 -8.64 -6.41 -11.71
CA SER A 94 -7.94 -6.58 -12.99
C SER A 94 -7.09 -5.37 -13.39
N THR A 95 -7.23 -4.24 -12.70
CA THR A 95 -6.37 -3.05 -12.89
C THR A 95 -4.92 -3.37 -12.60
N ALA A 96 -3.99 -2.59 -13.15
CA ALA A 96 -2.57 -2.79 -12.93
C ALA A 96 -2.18 -2.63 -11.44
N VAL A 97 -2.89 -1.77 -10.70
CA VAL A 97 -2.71 -1.64 -9.24
C VAL A 97 -3.41 -2.75 -8.47
N GLY A 98 -4.59 -3.21 -8.93
CA GLY A 98 -5.34 -4.32 -8.33
C GLY A 98 -4.56 -5.63 -8.36
N GLN A 99 -3.88 -5.94 -9.46
CA GLN A 99 -3.03 -7.14 -9.57
C GLN A 99 -1.86 -7.09 -8.57
N VAL A 100 -1.21 -5.92 -8.43
CA VAL A 100 -0.14 -5.74 -7.44
C VAL A 100 -0.66 -5.92 -6.01
N LEU A 101 -1.85 -5.37 -5.70
CA LEU A 101 -2.46 -5.52 -4.39
C LEU A 101 -2.82 -6.98 -4.11
N LYS A 102 -3.36 -7.70 -5.11
CA LYS A 102 -3.69 -9.12 -5.00
C LYS A 102 -2.46 -9.98 -4.70
N GLU A 103 -1.35 -9.72 -5.38
CA GLU A 103 -0.08 -10.43 -5.12
C GLU A 103 0.43 -10.17 -3.70
N GLN A 104 0.37 -8.93 -3.23
CA GLN A 104 0.75 -8.58 -1.86
C GLN A 104 -0.12 -9.25 -0.80
N LEU A 105 -1.44 -9.20 -0.96
CA LEU A 105 -2.37 -9.87 -0.05
C LEU A 105 -2.15 -11.38 -0.02
N SER A 106 -1.97 -12.00 -1.19
CA SER A 106 -1.68 -13.43 -1.29
C SER A 106 -0.36 -13.79 -0.61
N GLY A 107 0.66 -12.94 -0.72
CA GLY A 107 1.94 -13.14 -0.03
C GLY A 107 1.79 -13.09 1.50
N VAL A 108 1.01 -12.13 2.01
CA VAL A 108 0.70 -12.02 3.45
C VAL A 108 -0.11 -13.23 3.93
N ARG A 109 -1.11 -13.67 3.15
CA ARG A 109 -1.93 -14.86 3.46
C ARG A 109 -1.05 -16.10 3.63
N VAL A 110 -0.20 -16.39 2.63
CA VAL A 110 0.71 -17.54 2.66
C VAL A 110 1.67 -17.47 3.85
N ASN A 111 2.15 -16.26 4.19
CA ASN A 111 3.01 -16.08 5.36
C ASN A 111 2.29 -16.39 6.68
N TYR A 112 1.04 -15.96 6.85
CA TYR A 112 0.23 -16.30 8.03
C TYR A 112 -0.12 -17.79 8.09
N GLU A 113 -0.50 -18.40 6.97
CA GLU A 113 -0.75 -19.85 6.89
C GLU A 113 0.49 -20.64 7.32
N GLN A 114 1.68 -20.20 6.91
CA GLN A 114 2.94 -20.84 7.30
C GLN A 114 3.24 -20.68 8.79
N GLN A 115 3.11 -19.47 9.35
CA GLN A 115 3.28 -19.25 10.79
C GLN A 115 2.30 -20.06 11.64
N ILE A 116 1.03 -20.20 11.20
CA ILE A 116 0.04 -21.03 11.89
C ILE A 116 0.44 -22.50 11.86
N LYS A 117 0.99 -23.01 10.75
CA LYS A 117 1.51 -24.38 10.67
C LYS A 117 2.67 -24.61 11.64
N GLU A 118 3.58 -23.66 11.74
CA GLU A 118 4.73 -23.70 12.66
C GLU A 118 4.28 -23.70 14.12
N ILE A 119 3.39 -22.78 14.50
CA ILE A 119 2.83 -22.72 15.86
C ILE A 119 2.09 -24.01 16.23
N ARG A 120 1.38 -24.63 15.28
CA ARG A 120 0.71 -25.92 15.51
C ARG A 120 1.70 -27.05 15.78
N LEU A 121 2.86 -27.03 15.12
CA LEU A 121 3.92 -28.00 15.39
C LEU A 121 4.52 -27.78 16.77
N GLU A 122 4.92 -26.55 17.09
CA GLU A 122 5.47 -26.17 18.40
C GLU A 122 4.49 -26.48 19.55
N LYS A 123 3.19 -26.25 19.32
CA LYS A 123 2.16 -26.57 20.32
C LYS A 123 2.06 -28.07 20.58
N ASN A 124 2.21 -28.90 19.56
CA ASN A 124 2.20 -30.36 19.72
C ASN A 124 3.43 -30.84 20.51
N GLU A 125 4.59 -30.23 20.30
CA GLU A 125 5.82 -30.52 21.07
C GLU A 125 5.64 -30.09 22.54
N ALA A 126 5.13 -28.88 22.78
CA ALA A 126 4.84 -28.39 24.13
C ALA A 126 3.83 -29.27 24.89
N LEU A 127 2.84 -29.85 24.19
CA LEU A 127 1.90 -30.82 24.76
C LEU A 127 2.59 -32.14 25.17
N GLN A 128 3.58 -32.60 24.40
CA GLN A 128 4.38 -33.78 24.74
C GLN A 128 5.25 -33.53 25.97
N ASP A 129 5.83 -32.32 26.05
CA ASP A 129 6.66 -31.87 27.17
C ASP A 129 5.84 -31.46 28.41
N LYS A 130 4.51 -31.45 28.31
CA LYS A 130 3.55 -31.03 29.36
C LYS A 130 3.80 -29.59 29.85
N ASP A 131 4.25 -28.72 28.96
CA ASP A 131 4.39 -27.29 29.25
C ASP A 131 3.07 -26.56 29.01
N ASP A 132 2.17 -26.63 30.00
CA ASP A 132 0.87 -25.95 29.96
C ASP A 132 0.98 -24.43 29.77
N THR A 133 2.10 -23.82 30.20
CA THR A 133 2.29 -22.37 30.06
C THR A 133 2.58 -21.99 28.62
N LEU A 134 3.47 -22.73 27.96
CA LEU A 134 3.81 -22.56 26.56
C LEU A 134 2.61 -22.87 25.66
N VAL A 135 1.86 -23.94 25.95
CA VAL A 135 0.63 -24.29 25.21
C VAL A 135 -0.36 -23.12 25.22
N ARG A 136 -0.63 -22.51 26.38
CA ARG A 136 -1.55 -21.36 26.47
C ARG A 136 -1.07 -20.13 25.71
N MET A 137 0.25 -19.89 25.69
CA MET A 137 0.81 -18.77 24.90
C MET A 137 0.64 -19.02 23.40
N LEU A 138 0.97 -20.23 22.93
CA LEU A 138 0.85 -20.62 21.53
C LEU A 138 -0.62 -20.64 21.05
N GLU A 139 -1.57 -21.04 21.89
CA GLU A 139 -3.01 -20.95 21.57
C GLU A 139 -3.47 -19.51 21.35
N LYS A 140 -3.00 -18.58 22.18
CA LYS A 140 -3.32 -17.15 22.03
C LYS A 140 -2.71 -16.57 20.75
N ASP A 141 -1.48 -16.98 20.42
CA ASP A 141 -0.81 -16.54 19.20
C ASP A 141 -1.45 -17.14 17.94
N GLU A 142 -1.83 -18.41 17.96
CA GLU A 142 -2.60 -19.07 16.90
C GLU A 142 -3.93 -18.33 16.67
N ALA A 143 -4.69 -18.06 17.73
CA ALA A 143 -5.96 -17.33 17.63
C ALA A 143 -5.79 -15.94 17.01
N ARG A 144 -4.76 -15.19 17.44
CA ARG A 144 -4.44 -13.86 16.89
C ARG A 144 -4.09 -13.92 15.40
N LEU A 145 -3.33 -14.93 14.97
CA LEU A 145 -2.98 -15.09 13.56
C LEU A 145 -4.16 -15.56 12.72
N LEU A 146 -5.02 -16.44 13.24
CA LEU A 146 -6.25 -16.84 12.57
C LEU A 146 -7.20 -15.66 12.32
N ASP A 147 -7.33 -14.74 13.27
CA ASP A 147 -8.15 -13.55 13.09
C ASP A 147 -7.56 -12.60 12.04
N ARG A 148 -6.23 -12.45 11.99
CA ARG A 148 -5.55 -11.70 10.92
C ARG A 148 -5.69 -12.37 9.56
N LEU A 149 -5.63 -13.71 9.50
CA LEU A 149 -5.81 -14.47 8.28
C LEU A 149 -7.22 -14.25 7.69
N LYS A 150 -8.26 -14.34 8.53
CA LYS A 150 -9.64 -14.05 8.11
C LYS A 150 -9.80 -12.65 7.54
N GLU A 151 -9.15 -11.65 8.15
CA GLU A 151 -9.21 -10.27 7.65
C GLU A 151 -8.55 -10.14 6.28
N ILE A 152 -7.40 -10.79 6.04
CA ILE A 152 -6.73 -10.79 4.73
C ILE A 152 -7.58 -11.52 3.69
N GLU A 153 -8.16 -12.67 4.02
CA GLU A 153 -9.05 -13.42 3.11
C GLU A 153 -10.28 -12.59 2.73
N LYS A 154 -10.83 -11.83 3.68
CA LYS A 154 -11.93 -10.90 3.44
C LYS A 154 -11.51 -9.78 2.48
N GLN A 155 -10.36 -9.16 2.69
CA GLN A 155 -9.84 -8.11 1.80
C GLN A 155 -9.59 -8.62 0.37
N GLU A 156 -9.08 -9.84 0.23
CA GLU A 156 -8.93 -10.48 -1.09
C GLU A 156 -10.27 -10.75 -1.75
N ALA A 157 -11.26 -11.25 -0.99
CA ALA A 157 -12.60 -11.49 -1.50
C ALA A 157 -13.28 -10.18 -1.94
N GLU A 158 -13.14 -9.10 -1.17
CA GLU A 158 -13.67 -7.78 -1.52
C GLU A 158 -13.04 -7.24 -2.81
N LEU A 159 -11.73 -7.42 -2.99
CA LEU A 159 -11.02 -7.03 -4.22
C LEU A 159 -11.51 -7.82 -5.45
N GLN A 160 -11.91 -9.08 -5.26
CA GLN A 160 -12.49 -9.90 -6.32
C GLN A 160 -13.98 -9.60 -6.59
N ALA A 161 -14.77 -9.40 -5.53
CA ALA A 161 -16.22 -9.18 -5.59
C ALA A 161 -16.59 -7.80 -6.13
N ASN A 162 -15.85 -6.75 -5.75
CA ASN A 162 -16.00 -5.42 -6.36
C ASN A 162 -15.69 -5.46 -7.86
N GLY A 163 -14.94 -6.45 -8.34
CA GLY A 163 -14.85 -6.72 -9.77
C GLY A 163 -16.17 -7.24 -10.35
N GLN A 164 -16.73 -8.32 -9.79
CA GLN A 164 -17.90 -8.99 -10.36
C GLN A 164 -19.18 -8.13 -10.35
N THR A 165 -19.36 -7.30 -9.32
CA THR A 165 -20.59 -6.51 -9.13
C THR A 165 -20.76 -5.44 -10.22
N ASP A 166 -19.66 -4.83 -10.68
CA ASP A 166 -19.68 -3.78 -11.71
C ASP A 166 -20.07 -4.34 -13.10
N HIS A 167 -19.72 -5.58 -13.43
CA HIS A 167 -20.06 -6.18 -14.72
C HIS A 167 -21.57 -6.43 -14.86
N SER A 168 -22.22 -6.95 -13.80
CA SER A 168 -23.66 -7.23 -13.79
C SER A 168 -24.55 -5.99 -13.98
N LYS A 169 -24.08 -4.82 -13.54
CA LYS A 169 -24.80 -3.55 -13.69
C LYS A 169 -24.61 -2.92 -15.06
N ILE A 170 -23.48 -3.16 -15.73
CA ILE A 170 -23.21 -2.63 -17.07
C ILE A 170 -24.02 -3.42 -18.12
N ASP A 171 -24.07 -4.75 -18.02
CA ASP A 171 -24.82 -5.60 -18.96
C ASP A 171 -26.34 -5.38 -18.89
N SER A 172 -26.86 -4.91 -17.76
CA SER A 172 -28.29 -4.61 -17.58
C SER A 172 -28.69 -3.22 -18.08
N ALA A 173 -27.73 -2.33 -18.35
CA ALA A 173 -27.97 -0.99 -18.88
C ALA A 173 -27.89 -0.89 -20.42
N GLN A 174 -27.47 -1.96 -21.10
CA GLN A 174 -27.36 -2.04 -22.57
C GLN A 174 -28.48 -2.87 -23.24
N ARG A 175 -29.56 -3.19 -22.53
CA ARG A 175 -30.80 -3.80 -23.07
C ARG A 175 -31.97 -2.85 -22.90
#